data_AF-A0A2E3Z7L9-F1
#
_entry.id   AF-A0A2E3Z7L9-F1
#
_cell.length_a   1.000
_cell.length_b   1.000
_cell.length_c   1.000
_cell.angle_alpha   90.00
_cell.angle_beta   90.00
_cell.angle_gamma   90.00
#
_symmetry.space_group_name_H-M   'P 1'
#
loop_
_entity.id
_entity.type
_entity.pdbx_description
1 polymer ?
#
loop_
_entity_poly.entity_id
_entity_poly.type
_entity_poly.pdbx_seq_one_letter_code
_entity_poly.pdbx_strand_id
1 'polypeptide(L)'
;MQLAFQRAACWQILFVFSSSLILVFGWAGLGEAALAPGAEEILHLEHEEEAHNVEHDEEAHDDSDEGPEALQLASHWTRTATNGLDFTQGNPTTLTWSFVPDGTTINSGVGEPVSGSSLISFLDGLHGAGPGGSDLTLRPWFPIFNTSFNRIAELSGITYVYEDDDDGVVLSGSTSSAVAGVLNTRGDVRIGAHPISGINGGVLAYNYLPNGSDMVLDTQDPLFFDANDIRFRNIIQHEAGHGLGLRHVEPVNRTKLLEPFITSQFEGPQIDDIQAIHRHYGDFFEKSNGGAGNNVFGNSTPLGVVSIGSTVSIGTDANDAGTAIEVFVSESDFISIDDNSDIDYLSFTLPAAAIVDLTLTPAGGPIYEQGADNTNGSNNDPTAPFDPTAQSDLTLSLFDTTGIGNLVTVNDAALGSAEVISNQILAAGTYYARITGQHNATQLYQLDVFASAVPEPTTLLFALMGLVAASSIRRHTR
;
A
#
# COMPACT_ATOMS: atom_id res chain seq x y z
N MET A 1 25.78 70.14 20.43
CA MET A 1 24.67 69.20 20.17
C MET A 1 25.14 68.30 19.01
N GLN A 2 25.84 67.17 19.22
CA GLN A 2 25.84 66.19 20.34
C GLN A 2 24.44 65.62 20.62
N LEU A 3 24.20 64.30 20.73
CA LEU A 3 24.96 63.04 20.51
C LEU A 3 23.93 62.00 19.96
N ALA A 4 24.19 60.92 19.19
CA ALA A 4 25.31 60.01 18.93
C ALA A 4 25.24 58.63 19.66
N PHE A 5 25.87 57.61 19.06
CA PHE A 5 25.93 56.16 19.40
C PHE A 5 24.68 55.31 19.06
N GLN A 6 24.69 54.07 18.50
CA GLN A 6 25.66 53.07 17.98
C GLN A 6 25.69 51.71 18.72
N ARG A 7 25.45 50.61 17.96
CA ARG A 7 26.19 49.30 17.93
C ARG A 7 26.27 48.45 19.22
N ALA A 8 26.60 47.14 19.21
CA ALA A 8 26.41 46.03 18.26
C ALA A 8 26.91 44.70 18.92
N ALA A 9 26.73 43.57 18.22
CA ALA A 9 27.51 42.32 18.28
C ALA A 9 27.17 41.21 19.32
N CYS A 10 27.40 39.98 18.84
CA CYS A 10 27.22 38.65 19.44
C CYS A 10 28.42 38.23 20.32
N TRP A 11 28.20 37.31 21.28
CA TRP A 11 29.19 36.32 21.76
C TRP A 11 28.49 35.01 22.20
N GLN A 12 29.13 33.86 21.95
CA GLN A 12 28.82 32.56 22.57
C GLN A 12 29.66 32.35 23.85
N ILE A 13 29.26 31.42 24.73
CA ILE A 13 30.16 30.64 25.62
C ILE A 13 29.42 29.40 26.16
N LEU A 14 30.17 28.33 26.44
CA LEU A 14 29.73 27.00 26.90
C LEU A 14 30.51 26.61 28.17
N PHE A 15 29.88 26.02 29.19
CA PHE A 15 30.57 25.33 30.30
C PHE A 15 29.71 24.22 30.97
N VAL A 16 30.35 23.32 31.73
CA VAL A 16 29.84 22.00 32.20
C VAL A 16 30.30 21.73 33.65
N PHE A 17 29.77 20.67 34.31
CA PHE A 17 30.09 20.10 35.66
C PHE A 17 29.48 20.85 36.88
N SER A 18 29.20 20.28 38.09
CA SER A 18 28.89 18.93 38.64
C SER A 18 28.64 19.08 40.19
N SER A 19 28.23 18.15 41.07
CA SER A 19 27.86 16.71 41.05
C SER A 19 27.15 16.27 42.39
N SER A 20 26.83 14.98 42.53
CA SER A 20 26.72 14.17 43.78
C SER A 20 25.54 14.30 44.79
N LEU A 21 24.58 13.36 44.70
CA LEU A 21 24.32 12.23 45.65
C LEU A 21 24.50 12.40 47.19
N ILE A 22 23.52 11.93 48.02
CA ILE A 22 23.78 11.11 49.25
C ILE A 22 22.54 10.43 49.93
N LEU A 23 22.65 9.09 50.10
CA LEU A 23 22.13 8.13 51.12
C LEU A 23 20.65 7.96 51.57
N VAL A 24 20.39 6.72 52.02
CA VAL A 24 19.17 6.11 52.58
C VAL A 24 19.42 5.65 54.03
N PHE A 25 18.41 5.68 54.92
CA PHE A 25 18.29 4.82 56.12
C PHE A 25 16.81 4.77 56.60
N GLY A 26 16.47 3.88 57.54
CA GLY A 26 15.12 3.79 58.13
C GLY A 26 15.04 2.93 59.40
N TRP A 27 13.83 2.41 59.69
CA TRP A 27 13.43 1.37 60.67
C TRP A 27 12.68 1.80 61.97
N ALA A 28 11.56 1.09 62.22
CA ALA A 28 10.86 0.79 63.49
C ALA A 28 10.15 1.88 64.35
N GLY A 29 8.82 1.74 64.52
CA GLY A 29 8.27 1.35 65.83
C GLY A 29 7.03 2.07 66.44
N LEU A 30 5.92 1.31 66.56
CA LEU A 30 4.85 1.38 67.60
C LEU A 30 3.83 2.56 67.64
N GLY A 31 2.54 2.21 67.86
CA GLY A 31 1.49 3.12 68.36
C GLY A 31 0.08 2.84 67.81
N GLU A 32 -0.89 2.43 68.65
CA GLU A 32 -2.28 2.13 68.23
C GLU A 32 -3.21 3.36 68.25
N ALA A 33 -4.06 3.49 67.22
CA ALA A 33 -5.40 4.08 67.31
C ALA A 33 -6.25 3.60 66.13
N ALA A 34 -7.49 3.17 66.36
CA ALA A 34 -8.40 2.70 65.31
C ALA A 34 -9.60 3.64 65.14
N LEU A 35 -10.09 3.81 63.90
CA LEU A 35 -11.51 4.14 63.60
C LEU A 35 -11.80 4.15 62.07
N ALA A 36 -12.62 3.20 61.61
CA ALA A 36 -13.46 3.18 60.38
C ALA A 36 -12.86 3.46 58.98
N PRO A 37 -13.33 2.79 57.90
CA PRO A 37 -12.77 2.93 56.55
C PRO A 37 -13.46 4.00 55.67
N GLY A 38 -12.72 4.64 54.78
CA GLY A 38 -13.25 5.45 53.66
C GLY A 38 -12.21 6.40 53.04
N ALA A 39 -11.87 6.17 51.75
CA ALA A 39 -10.75 6.77 51.00
C ALA A 39 -9.35 6.48 51.62
N GLU A 40 -8.30 6.17 50.86
CA GLU A 40 -8.00 6.39 49.43
C GLU A 40 -7.35 5.14 48.82
N GLU A 41 -7.51 4.93 47.51
CA GLU A 41 -6.54 4.18 46.69
C GLU A 41 -6.59 4.68 45.24
N ILE A 42 -5.93 5.81 44.96
CA ILE A 42 -5.59 6.21 43.59
C ILE A 42 -4.25 5.55 43.25
N LEU A 43 -4.30 4.26 42.92
CA LEU A 43 -3.18 3.62 42.23
C LEU A 43 -3.09 4.16 40.81
N HIS A 44 -1.89 4.52 40.37
CA HIS A 44 -1.59 4.52 38.94
C HIS A 44 -1.65 3.07 38.47
N LEU A 45 -2.68 2.76 37.68
CA LEU A 45 -2.60 1.67 36.73
C LEU A 45 -1.91 2.23 35.50
N GLU A 46 -0.63 1.92 35.34
CA GLU A 46 0.01 1.95 34.02
C GLU A 46 -0.70 0.85 33.21
N HIS A 47 -1.53 1.28 32.26
CA HIS A 47 -2.33 0.38 31.43
C HIS A 47 -1.42 -0.17 30.34
N GLU A 48 -0.73 -1.28 30.62
CA GLU A 48 -0.17 -2.12 29.57
C GLU A 48 -1.36 -2.62 28.74
N GLU A 49 -1.51 -2.04 27.56
CA GLU A 49 -2.61 -2.34 26.65
C GLU A 49 -2.33 -3.69 25.96
N GLU A 50 -2.68 -4.77 26.66
CA GLU A 50 -2.90 -6.08 26.03
C GLU A 50 -4.03 -5.89 25.00
N ALA A 51 -3.63 -5.57 23.76
CA ALA A 51 -4.50 -5.52 22.60
C ALA A 51 -5.07 -6.92 22.35
N HIS A 52 -6.20 -7.18 23.02
CA HIS A 52 -6.95 -8.43 22.97
C HIS A 52 -7.07 -8.91 21.52
N ASN A 53 -6.74 -10.18 21.30
CA ASN A 53 -6.94 -10.85 20.02
C ASN A 53 -8.45 -10.96 19.76
N VAL A 54 -8.99 -9.96 19.08
CA VAL A 54 -10.32 -9.94 18.48
C VAL A 54 -10.18 -10.36 17.03
N GLU A 55 -10.49 -11.63 16.80
CA GLU A 55 -10.72 -12.27 15.51
C GLU A 55 -11.70 -11.39 14.72
N HIS A 56 -11.27 -10.91 13.56
CA HIS A 56 -11.93 -9.79 12.88
C HIS A 56 -13.08 -10.23 11.99
N ASP A 57 -12.99 -11.40 11.37
CA ASP A 57 -13.92 -11.90 10.37
C ASP A 57 -13.79 -13.42 10.18
N GLU A 58 -14.69 -14.01 9.39
CA GLU A 58 -14.56 -15.37 8.85
C GLU A 58 -14.81 -15.29 7.33
N GLU A 59 -13.92 -15.86 6.51
CA GLU A 59 -14.13 -15.91 5.06
C GLU A 59 -15.42 -16.67 4.71
N ALA A 60 -16.26 -16.08 3.85
CA ALA A 60 -17.49 -16.70 3.35
C ALA A 60 -17.18 -17.84 2.32
N HIS A 61 -16.65 -18.95 2.83
CA HIS A 61 -16.17 -20.19 2.19
C HIS A 61 -16.40 -20.37 0.67
N ASP A 62 -15.28 -20.51 -0.05
CA ASP A 62 -15.17 -21.41 -1.21
C ASP A 62 -13.93 -22.31 -1.04
N ASP A 63 -14.16 -23.53 -0.54
CA ASP A 63 -13.15 -24.52 -0.13
C ASP A 63 -12.57 -25.27 -1.34
N SER A 64 -11.74 -24.62 -2.17
CA SER A 64 -10.92 -25.37 -3.16
C SER A 64 -9.62 -24.70 -3.64
N ASP A 65 -8.58 -24.71 -2.80
CA ASP A 65 -7.32 -25.39 -3.18
C ASP A 65 -6.51 -25.83 -1.93
N GLU A 66 -5.54 -26.74 -2.08
CA GLU A 66 -4.70 -27.26 -0.99
C GLU A 66 -3.19 -27.02 -1.24
N GLY A 67 -2.71 -25.84 -0.85
CA GLY A 67 -1.29 -25.52 -0.77
C GLY A 67 -1.03 -24.07 -0.39
N PRO A 68 0.16 -23.72 0.14
CA PRO A 68 0.56 -22.33 0.33
C PRO A 68 0.90 -21.72 -1.03
N GLU A 69 -0.10 -21.15 -1.70
CA GLU A 69 0.12 -20.20 -2.79
C GLU A 69 0.76 -18.92 -2.21
N ALA A 70 1.60 -18.24 -2.99
CA ALA A 70 2.16 -16.96 -2.54
C ALA A 70 1.12 -15.83 -2.68
N LEU A 71 1.18 -14.85 -1.78
CA LEU A 71 0.27 -13.69 -1.73
C LEU A 71 -1.19 -14.05 -1.41
N GLN A 72 -1.45 -15.28 -0.92
CA GLN A 72 -2.75 -15.79 -0.46
C GLN A 72 -3.94 -15.40 -1.38
N LEU A 73 -3.80 -15.68 -2.67
CA LEU A 73 -4.78 -15.25 -3.68
C LEU A 73 -5.97 -16.22 -3.79
N ALA A 74 -7.12 -15.66 -4.21
CA ALA A 74 -8.29 -16.39 -4.65
C ALA A 74 -8.56 -16.10 -6.15
N SER A 75 -9.82 -16.19 -6.58
CA SER A 75 -10.21 -15.73 -7.93
C SER A 75 -10.33 -14.22 -7.99
N HIS A 76 -9.79 -13.58 -9.04
CA HIS A 76 -10.04 -12.16 -9.32
C HIS A 76 -11.48 -11.88 -9.81
N TRP A 77 -11.84 -10.60 -9.91
CA TRP A 77 -13.10 -10.17 -10.55
C TRP A 77 -13.22 -10.67 -11.99
N THR A 78 -14.40 -11.18 -12.36
CA THR A 78 -14.72 -11.67 -13.72
C THR A 78 -15.89 -10.94 -14.39
N ARG A 79 -16.58 -10.07 -13.65
CA ARG A 79 -17.69 -9.25 -14.15
C ARG A 79 -17.95 -8.03 -13.27
N THR A 80 -17.93 -6.82 -13.84
CA THR A 80 -18.36 -5.58 -13.14
C THR A 80 -19.35 -4.79 -14.00
N ALA A 81 -20.10 -3.89 -13.37
CA ALA A 81 -21.08 -3.01 -14.01
C ALA A 81 -20.43 -2.10 -15.07
N THR A 82 -19.14 -1.80 -14.92
CA THR A 82 -18.37 -0.93 -15.84
C THR A 82 -17.64 -1.72 -16.92
N ASN A 83 -16.85 -2.74 -16.57
CA ASN A 83 -15.97 -3.46 -17.50
C ASN A 83 -16.68 -4.61 -18.24
N GLY A 84 -17.90 -4.98 -17.84
CA GLY A 84 -18.66 -6.05 -18.49
C GLY A 84 -18.13 -7.43 -18.12
N LEU A 85 -17.50 -8.15 -19.07
CA LEU A 85 -16.97 -9.51 -18.89
C LEU A 85 -15.51 -9.65 -19.39
N ASP A 86 -14.83 -8.54 -19.67
CA ASP A 86 -13.52 -8.52 -20.31
C ASP A 86 -12.40 -8.40 -19.27
N PHE A 87 -12.05 -9.53 -18.64
CA PHE A 87 -11.08 -9.61 -17.56
C PHE A 87 -9.94 -10.58 -17.88
N THR A 88 -8.73 -10.05 -17.83
CA THR A 88 -7.48 -10.82 -17.66
C THR A 88 -6.94 -10.46 -16.28
N GLN A 89 -6.19 -11.36 -15.66
CA GLN A 89 -5.31 -11.02 -14.55
C GLN A 89 -4.35 -9.89 -14.97
N GLY A 90 -4.06 -8.94 -14.07
CA GLY A 90 -3.25 -7.75 -14.36
C GLY A 90 -4.04 -6.57 -14.94
N ASN A 91 -5.25 -6.79 -15.48
CA ASN A 91 -6.04 -5.69 -16.08
C ASN A 91 -6.62 -4.72 -15.02
N PRO A 92 -6.60 -3.41 -15.28
CA PRO A 92 -7.17 -2.40 -14.38
C PRO A 92 -8.70 -2.52 -14.34
N THR A 93 -9.26 -2.52 -13.13
CA THR A 93 -10.69 -2.84 -12.91
C THR A 93 -11.44 -1.68 -12.27
N THR A 94 -12.61 -1.34 -12.82
CA THR A 94 -13.52 -0.34 -12.22
C THR A 94 -14.64 -1.04 -11.47
N LEU A 95 -14.81 -0.67 -10.20
CA LEU A 95 -15.84 -1.16 -9.28
C LEU A 95 -16.75 -0.01 -8.87
N THR A 96 -18.06 -0.12 -9.08
CA THR A 96 -19.00 0.77 -8.39
C THR A 96 -19.22 0.30 -6.95
N TRP A 97 -19.44 1.23 -6.01
CA TRP A 97 -19.76 0.88 -4.63
C TRP A 97 -20.94 1.67 -4.07
N SER A 98 -21.86 0.99 -3.38
CA SER A 98 -23.11 1.57 -2.84
C SER A 98 -23.35 1.16 -1.38
N PHE A 99 -24.20 1.92 -0.69
CA PHE A 99 -24.75 1.56 0.62
C PHE A 99 -26.16 1.01 0.43
N VAL A 100 -26.47 -0.16 0.99
CA VAL A 100 -27.84 -0.70 0.87
C VAL A 100 -28.82 0.08 1.77
N PRO A 101 -30.09 0.23 1.37
CA PRO A 101 -31.11 0.81 2.23
C PRO A 101 -31.32 -0.01 3.51
N ASP A 102 -31.49 0.66 4.65
CA ASP A 102 -31.90 0.00 5.90
C ASP A 102 -33.19 -0.81 5.69
N GLY A 103 -33.18 -2.07 6.17
CA GLY A 103 -34.21 -3.06 5.93
C GLY A 103 -33.95 -4.00 4.74
N THR A 104 -32.91 -3.76 3.92
CA THR A 104 -32.44 -4.71 2.90
C THR A 104 -32.04 -6.02 3.57
N THR A 105 -32.57 -7.15 3.10
CA THR A 105 -32.25 -8.46 3.69
C THR A 105 -30.79 -8.81 3.47
N ILE A 106 -30.11 -9.22 4.54
CA ILE A 106 -28.79 -9.85 4.53
C ILE A 106 -29.01 -11.34 4.87
N ASN A 107 -28.54 -12.23 3.99
CA ASN A 107 -28.45 -13.66 4.29
C ASN A 107 -27.34 -13.92 5.32
N SER A 108 -27.24 -15.16 5.82
CA SER A 108 -26.08 -15.55 6.62
C SER A 108 -24.85 -15.72 5.74
N GLY A 109 -23.75 -15.06 6.09
CA GLY A 109 -22.40 -15.31 5.57
C GLY A 109 -21.57 -16.22 6.48
N VAL A 110 -21.64 -16.00 7.79
CA VAL A 110 -20.75 -16.57 8.84
C VAL A 110 -21.53 -17.30 9.95
N GLY A 111 -22.68 -17.90 9.60
CA GLY A 111 -23.56 -18.63 10.53
C GLY A 111 -24.50 -17.77 11.39
N GLU A 112 -24.48 -16.46 11.20
CA GLU A 112 -25.29 -15.43 11.86
C GLU A 112 -26.77 -15.39 11.40
N PRO A 113 -27.70 -14.79 12.17
CA PRO A 113 -29.12 -14.81 11.81
C PRO A 113 -29.50 -13.83 10.68
N VAL A 114 -30.04 -14.39 9.59
CA VAL A 114 -30.70 -13.65 8.47
C VAL A 114 -31.59 -12.52 9.01
N SER A 115 -31.26 -11.29 8.63
CA SER A 115 -31.86 -10.07 9.19
C SER A 115 -31.81 -8.92 8.17
N GLY A 116 -32.38 -7.76 8.52
CA GLY A 116 -32.36 -6.58 7.66
C GLY A 116 -31.21 -5.65 8.04
N SER A 117 -30.53 -5.08 7.05
CA SER A 117 -29.47 -4.09 7.24
C SER A 117 -29.96 -2.91 8.10
N SER A 118 -29.09 -2.41 8.98
CA SER A 118 -29.28 -1.16 9.72
C SER A 118 -28.06 -0.25 9.67
N LEU A 119 -27.19 -0.40 8.65
CA LEU A 119 -25.96 0.37 8.49
C LEU A 119 -26.17 1.88 8.58
N ILE A 120 -27.16 2.41 7.88
CA ILE A 120 -27.34 3.87 7.76
C ILE A 120 -27.80 4.43 9.10
N SER A 121 -28.78 3.81 9.77
CA SER A 121 -29.23 4.23 11.11
C SER A 121 -28.22 3.93 12.23
N PHE A 122 -27.36 2.92 12.08
CA PHE A 122 -26.24 2.63 12.97
C PHE A 122 -25.20 3.75 12.92
N LEU A 123 -24.65 4.05 11.73
CA LEU A 123 -23.63 5.08 11.55
C LEU A 123 -24.17 6.51 11.74
N ASP A 124 -25.41 6.79 11.33
CA ASP A 124 -26.12 8.04 11.67
C ASP A 124 -26.36 8.16 13.19
N GLY A 125 -26.38 7.05 13.92
CA GLY A 125 -26.46 6.99 15.38
C GLY A 125 -25.13 7.26 16.08
N LEU A 126 -24.02 6.72 15.55
CA LEU A 126 -22.67 6.89 16.11
C LEU A 126 -22.06 8.27 15.81
N HIS A 127 -22.20 8.75 14.57
CA HIS A 127 -21.53 9.98 14.10
C HIS A 127 -22.49 11.15 13.81
N GLY A 128 -23.80 10.88 13.86
CA GLY A 128 -24.85 11.84 13.53
C GLY A 128 -25.17 11.87 12.02
N ALA A 129 -26.44 12.02 11.67
CA ALA A 129 -26.91 12.03 10.28
C ALA A 129 -26.50 13.24 9.42
N GLY A 130 -25.63 14.14 9.89
CA GLY A 130 -25.33 15.41 9.23
C GLY A 130 -26.61 16.23 8.94
N PRO A 131 -26.92 16.57 7.68
CA PRO A 131 -28.20 17.20 7.30
C PRO A 131 -29.36 16.19 7.14
N GLY A 132 -29.09 14.89 7.12
CA GLY A 132 -30.02 13.82 6.77
C GLY A 132 -30.44 13.81 5.29
N GLY A 133 -31.43 12.99 4.97
CA GLY A 133 -31.91 12.78 3.59
C GLY A 133 -31.20 11.64 2.87
N SER A 134 -31.51 11.48 1.58
CA SER A 134 -31.00 10.41 0.71
C SER A 134 -29.56 10.63 0.25
N ASP A 135 -29.08 11.88 0.23
CA ASP A 135 -27.68 12.18 -0.07
C ASP A 135 -26.79 11.70 1.10
N LEU A 136 -26.18 10.52 0.93
CA LEU A 136 -25.28 9.94 1.91
C LEU A 136 -23.89 10.60 1.88
N THR A 137 -23.51 11.32 0.81
CA THR A 137 -22.21 11.99 0.71
C THR A 137 -22.03 13.09 1.77
N LEU A 138 -23.15 13.61 2.28
CA LEU A 138 -23.21 14.62 3.34
C LEU A 138 -23.15 14.04 4.77
N ARG A 139 -22.95 12.73 4.92
CA ARG A 139 -22.81 12.09 6.24
C ARG A 139 -21.40 12.24 6.80
N PRO A 140 -21.23 12.52 8.11
CA PRO A 140 -19.91 12.58 8.76
C PRO A 140 -19.07 11.32 8.61
N TRP A 141 -19.71 10.15 8.41
CA TRP A 141 -19.05 8.86 8.25
C TRP A 141 -18.76 8.47 6.79
N PHE A 142 -19.41 9.10 5.81
CA PHE A 142 -19.18 8.82 4.39
C PHE A 142 -17.71 9.01 3.95
N PRO A 143 -16.98 10.05 4.42
CA PRO A 143 -15.56 10.21 4.11
C PRO A 143 -14.70 9.01 4.45
N ILE A 144 -15.04 8.20 5.47
CA ILE A 144 -14.23 7.07 5.95
C ILE A 144 -14.16 5.97 4.89
N PHE A 145 -15.32 5.56 4.37
CA PHE A 145 -15.43 4.61 3.25
C PHE A 145 -14.77 5.19 2.00
N ASN A 146 -15.08 6.44 1.67
CA ASN A 146 -14.50 7.09 0.51
C ASN A 146 -12.97 7.18 0.59
N THR A 147 -12.35 7.47 1.74
CA THR A 147 -10.88 7.45 1.87
C THR A 147 -10.31 6.04 1.82
N SER A 148 -11.00 5.07 2.40
CA SER A 148 -10.58 3.65 2.40
C SER A 148 -10.51 3.09 0.97
N PHE A 149 -11.57 3.26 0.19
CA PHE A 149 -11.60 2.84 -1.21
C PHE A 149 -10.64 3.67 -2.08
N ASN A 150 -10.53 4.98 -1.85
CA ASN A 150 -9.55 5.80 -2.59
C ASN A 150 -8.09 5.44 -2.25
N ARG A 151 -7.78 4.94 -1.06
CA ARG A 151 -6.42 4.49 -0.71
C ARG A 151 -6.03 3.22 -1.48
N ILE A 152 -6.92 2.24 -1.57
CA ILE A 152 -6.71 1.05 -2.40
C ILE A 152 -6.58 1.45 -3.89
N ALA A 153 -7.41 2.38 -4.36
CA ALA A 153 -7.34 2.89 -5.72
C ALA A 153 -6.12 3.80 -5.99
N GLU A 154 -5.51 4.40 -4.98
CA GLU A 154 -4.25 5.14 -5.09
C GLU A 154 -3.06 4.19 -5.25
N LEU A 155 -3.12 3.00 -4.65
CA LEU A 155 -2.03 2.03 -4.62
C LEU A 155 -2.04 1.00 -5.77
N SER A 156 -3.09 0.92 -6.58
CA SER A 156 -3.29 -0.21 -7.53
C SER A 156 -4.05 0.16 -8.80
N GLY A 157 -4.19 -0.77 -9.75
CA GLY A 157 -5.02 -0.64 -10.95
C GLY A 157 -6.53 -0.60 -10.71
N ILE A 158 -6.99 -0.65 -9.45
CA ILE A 158 -8.40 -0.50 -9.09
C ILE A 158 -8.87 0.96 -9.20
N THR A 159 -10.10 1.14 -9.69
CA THR A 159 -10.84 2.40 -9.65
C THR A 159 -12.18 2.19 -8.94
N TYR A 160 -12.35 2.79 -7.76
CA TYR A 160 -13.63 2.79 -7.05
C TYR A 160 -14.48 4.01 -7.42
N VAL A 161 -15.77 3.80 -7.72
CA VAL A 161 -16.73 4.85 -8.06
C VAL A 161 -17.95 4.75 -7.16
N TYR A 162 -18.31 5.80 -6.43
CA TYR A 162 -19.52 5.78 -5.61
C TYR A 162 -20.78 5.80 -6.49
N GLU A 163 -21.72 4.91 -6.19
CA GLU A 163 -23.06 4.78 -6.76
C GLU A 163 -24.07 5.20 -5.70
N ASP A 164 -24.87 6.24 -5.96
CA ASP A 164 -25.73 6.87 -4.95
C ASP A 164 -27.13 6.24 -4.79
N ASP A 165 -27.52 5.35 -5.72
CA ASP A 165 -28.72 4.50 -5.63
C ASP A 165 -28.35 3.04 -5.31
N ASP A 166 -29.20 2.36 -4.52
CA ASP A 166 -29.18 0.91 -4.34
C ASP A 166 -30.62 0.38 -4.25
N ASP A 167 -30.95 -0.63 -5.06
CA ASP A 167 -32.33 -1.14 -5.21
C ASP A 167 -32.82 -2.05 -4.07
N GLY A 168 -32.01 -2.31 -3.04
CA GLY A 168 -32.38 -3.09 -1.87
C GLY A 168 -32.57 -4.59 -2.14
N VAL A 169 -31.98 -5.11 -3.22
CA VAL A 169 -31.88 -6.55 -3.47
C VAL A 169 -31.01 -7.23 -2.40
N VAL A 170 -31.34 -8.48 -2.07
CA VAL A 170 -30.74 -9.25 -0.98
C VAL A 170 -29.21 -9.34 -1.06
N LEU A 171 -28.52 -8.93 0.01
CA LEU A 171 -27.09 -9.15 0.22
C LEU A 171 -26.88 -10.64 0.51
N SER A 172 -26.04 -11.32 -0.27
CA SER A 172 -26.10 -12.80 -0.31
C SER A 172 -24.91 -13.56 -0.89
N GLY A 173 -23.82 -12.90 -1.29
CA GLY A 173 -22.66 -13.57 -1.91
C GLY A 173 -22.95 -14.26 -3.25
N SER A 174 -24.15 -14.06 -3.81
CA SER A 174 -24.56 -14.74 -5.03
C SER A 174 -23.83 -14.15 -6.23
N THR A 175 -23.01 -14.95 -6.91
CA THR A 175 -22.35 -14.54 -8.17
C THR A 175 -23.31 -14.32 -9.36
N SER A 176 -24.62 -14.49 -9.16
CA SER A 176 -25.65 -14.43 -10.20
C SER A 176 -25.96 -13.01 -10.69
N SER A 177 -26.33 -12.90 -11.97
CA SER A 177 -26.69 -11.63 -12.62
C SER A 177 -27.96 -10.96 -12.07
N ALA A 178 -28.63 -11.54 -11.07
CA ALA A 178 -29.78 -10.91 -10.40
C ALA A 178 -29.34 -9.88 -9.34
N VAL A 179 -28.20 -10.11 -8.67
CA VAL A 179 -27.70 -9.28 -7.56
C VAL A 179 -26.45 -8.47 -7.91
N ALA A 180 -25.75 -8.82 -9.00
CA ALA A 180 -24.58 -8.10 -9.52
C ALA A 180 -24.82 -6.59 -9.73
N GLY A 181 -23.75 -5.79 -9.74
CA GLY A 181 -23.82 -4.35 -9.94
C GLY A 181 -24.47 -3.92 -11.25
N VAL A 182 -25.13 -2.75 -11.21
CA VAL A 182 -25.85 -2.14 -12.34
C VAL A 182 -25.72 -0.62 -12.21
N LEU A 183 -25.04 0.02 -13.18
CA LEU A 183 -24.78 1.46 -13.20
C LEU A 183 -26.08 2.28 -13.10
N ASN A 184 -26.11 3.30 -12.24
CA ASN A 184 -27.29 4.14 -11.94
C ASN A 184 -28.42 3.32 -11.27
N THR A 185 -28.09 2.34 -10.41
CA THR A 185 -29.05 1.44 -9.75
C THR A 185 -28.49 0.69 -8.53
N ARG A 186 -27.24 0.19 -8.58
CA ARG A 186 -26.63 -0.65 -7.53
C ARG A 186 -25.12 -0.84 -7.76
N GLY A 187 -24.32 -0.76 -6.69
CA GLY A 187 -22.88 -1.02 -6.73
C GLY A 187 -22.49 -2.45 -7.11
N ASP A 188 -21.28 -2.63 -7.64
CA ASP A 188 -20.59 -3.92 -7.72
C ASP A 188 -20.20 -4.42 -6.31
N VAL A 189 -19.76 -3.50 -5.45
CA VAL A 189 -19.46 -3.69 -4.02
C VAL A 189 -20.57 -3.02 -3.21
N ARG A 190 -21.27 -3.76 -2.34
CA ARG A 190 -22.46 -3.24 -1.63
C ARG A 190 -22.33 -3.39 -0.13
N ILE A 191 -22.47 -2.29 0.59
CA ILE A 191 -22.14 -2.25 2.01
C ILE A 191 -23.44 -2.27 2.83
N GLY A 192 -23.55 -3.22 3.75
CA GLY A 192 -24.59 -3.35 4.76
C GLY A 192 -24.01 -3.53 6.16
N ALA A 193 -24.87 -3.66 7.15
CA ALA A 193 -24.49 -4.02 8.51
C ALA A 193 -25.69 -4.58 9.27
N HIS A 194 -25.47 -5.62 10.07
CA HIS A 194 -26.49 -6.27 10.89
C HIS A 194 -25.84 -6.90 12.14
N PRO A 195 -26.59 -7.58 13.02
CA PRO A 195 -26.00 -8.21 14.21
C PRO A 195 -25.35 -9.56 13.86
N ILE A 196 -24.03 -9.71 14.10
CA ILE A 196 -23.25 -10.89 13.68
C ILE A 196 -22.88 -11.79 14.87
N SER A 197 -21.87 -11.42 15.66
CA SER A 197 -21.11 -12.37 16.49
C SER A 197 -21.36 -12.25 17.99
N GLY A 198 -21.42 -11.03 18.53
CA GLY A 198 -21.36 -10.85 19.98
C GLY A 198 -21.38 -9.39 20.42
N ILE A 199 -20.95 -9.12 21.64
CA ILE A 199 -20.55 -7.77 22.04
C ILE A 199 -19.19 -7.95 22.70
N ASN A 200 -18.26 -7.03 22.45
CA ASN A 200 -16.85 -7.08 22.83
C ASN A 200 -16.01 -8.03 21.96
N GLY A 201 -16.35 -8.18 20.67
CA GLY A 201 -15.55 -8.91 19.68
C GLY A 201 -15.97 -10.36 19.43
N GLY A 202 -15.15 -11.04 18.62
CA GLY A 202 -15.64 -11.96 17.59
C GLY A 202 -15.79 -11.18 16.27
N VAL A 203 -16.23 -11.86 15.20
CA VAL A 203 -16.42 -11.28 13.86
C VAL A 203 -17.04 -9.87 13.91
N LEU A 204 -16.24 -8.90 13.46
CA LEU A 204 -16.53 -7.47 13.38
C LEU A 204 -17.05 -7.07 11.99
N ALA A 205 -16.65 -7.78 10.94
CA ALA A 205 -17.17 -7.63 9.58
C ALA A 205 -16.98 -8.92 8.76
N TYR A 206 -17.53 -8.98 7.55
CA TYR A 206 -17.14 -9.95 6.52
C TYR A 206 -17.45 -9.40 5.12
N ASN A 207 -16.80 -9.94 4.10
CA ASN A 207 -17.01 -9.58 2.70
C ASN A 207 -16.87 -10.80 1.79
N TYR A 208 -17.79 -10.97 0.84
CA TYR A 208 -17.75 -12.12 -0.07
C TYR A 208 -16.65 -11.99 -1.14
N LEU A 209 -15.98 -13.10 -1.45
CA LEU A 209 -14.96 -13.18 -2.50
C LEU A 209 -15.55 -12.82 -3.89
N PRO A 210 -14.76 -12.22 -4.80
CA PRO A 210 -15.07 -10.86 -5.26
C PRO A 210 -16.30 -10.70 -6.13
N ASN A 211 -16.77 -11.77 -6.80
CA ASN A 211 -17.79 -11.66 -7.85
C ASN A 211 -19.21 -11.48 -7.28
N GLY A 212 -19.47 -10.32 -6.67
CA GLY A 212 -20.61 -10.08 -5.77
C GLY A 212 -20.15 -9.75 -4.35
N SER A 213 -19.07 -8.96 -4.25
CA SER A 213 -18.42 -8.43 -3.04
C SER A 213 -19.34 -7.55 -2.18
N ASP A 214 -20.38 -8.15 -1.64
CA ASP A 214 -21.21 -7.56 -0.59
C ASP A 214 -20.37 -7.49 0.72
N MET A 215 -20.26 -6.32 1.34
CA MET A 215 -19.57 -6.07 2.62
C MET A 215 -20.59 -5.95 3.74
N VAL A 216 -20.34 -6.56 4.91
CA VAL A 216 -21.28 -6.56 6.04
C VAL A 216 -20.53 -6.29 7.35
N LEU A 217 -20.92 -5.25 8.09
CA LEU A 217 -20.32 -4.89 9.39
C LEU A 217 -21.19 -5.36 10.58
N ASP A 218 -20.59 -5.71 11.73
CA ASP A 218 -21.35 -6.04 12.95
C ASP A 218 -21.83 -4.78 13.70
N THR A 219 -23.15 -4.58 13.69
CA THR A 219 -23.83 -3.52 14.44
C THR A 219 -23.79 -3.69 15.96
N GLN A 220 -23.33 -4.84 16.47
CA GLN A 220 -23.25 -5.10 17.91
C GLN A 220 -21.97 -4.60 18.58
N ASP A 221 -20.90 -4.29 17.82
CA ASP A 221 -19.60 -3.86 18.35
C ASP A 221 -19.21 -2.41 17.95
N PRO A 222 -20.01 -1.39 18.32
CA PRO A 222 -19.85 0.02 17.91
C PRO A 222 -18.54 0.70 18.33
N LEU A 223 -17.70 0.05 19.14
CA LEU A 223 -16.43 0.60 19.62
C LEU A 223 -15.29 0.50 18.59
N PHE A 224 -15.43 -0.32 17.55
CA PHE A 224 -14.45 -0.45 16.46
C PHE A 224 -14.71 0.52 15.31
N PHE A 225 -15.91 1.11 15.26
CA PHE A 225 -16.40 1.95 14.17
C PHE A 225 -16.32 3.47 14.49
N ASP A 226 -15.43 3.94 15.35
CA ASP A 226 -15.25 5.39 15.56
C ASP A 226 -14.60 6.07 14.34
N ALA A 227 -15.14 7.21 13.92
CA ALA A 227 -14.73 7.93 12.72
C ALA A 227 -13.28 8.46 12.76
N ASN A 228 -12.67 8.57 13.93
CA ASN A 228 -11.29 9.03 14.12
C ASN A 228 -10.31 7.86 14.24
N ASP A 229 -10.80 6.63 14.40
CA ASP A 229 -9.99 5.45 14.66
C ASP A 229 -9.34 4.93 13.37
N ILE A 230 -8.09 4.46 13.45
CA ILE A 230 -7.44 3.74 12.35
C ILE A 230 -8.10 2.38 12.11
N ARG A 231 -8.66 1.77 13.16
CA ARG A 231 -9.32 0.46 13.10
C ARG A 231 -10.46 0.46 12.10
N PHE A 232 -11.40 1.42 12.16
CA PHE A 232 -12.52 1.48 11.20
C PHE A 232 -12.04 1.58 9.73
N ARG A 233 -10.96 2.33 9.46
CA ARG A 233 -10.36 2.38 8.11
C ARG A 233 -9.65 1.08 7.75
N ASN A 234 -9.04 0.39 8.70
CA ASN A 234 -8.45 -0.92 8.48
C ASN A 234 -9.53 -1.99 8.24
N ILE A 235 -10.65 -2.00 8.97
CA ILE A 235 -11.83 -2.85 8.68
C ILE A 235 -12.24 -2.71 7.21
N ILE A 236 -12.59 -1.49 6.77
CA ILE A 236 -13.09 -1.27 5.41
C ILE A 236 -12.06 -1.68 4.34
N GLN A 237 -10.76 -1.47 4.58
CA GLN A 237 -9.70 -1.82 3.62
C GLN A 237 -9.38 -3.33 3.62
N HIS A 238 -9.46 -4.00 4.76
CA HIS A 238 -9.28 -5.45 4.92
C HIS A 238 -10.42 -6.20 4.20
N GLU A 239 -11.67 -5.83 4.51
CA GLU A 239 -12.86 -6.35 3.84
C GLU A 239 -12.84 -6.10 2.32
N ALA A 240 -12.37 -4.93 1.89
CA ALA A 240 -12.18 -4.63 0.48
C ALA A 240 -11.05 -5.47 -0.17
N GLY A 241 -10.11 -6.01 0.61
CA GLY A 241 -9.12 -7.00 0.15
C GLY A 241 -9.77 -8.33 -0.23
N HIS A 242 -10.63 -8.89 0.62
CA HIS A 242 -11.48 -10.03 0.27
C HIS A 242 -12.40 -9.71 -0.91
N GLY A 243 -12.94 -8.49 -0.94
CA GLY A 243 -13.68 -7.92 -2.08
C GLY A 243 -12.87 -7.71 -3.37
N LEU A 244 -11.57 -7.95 -3.32
CA LEU A 244 -10.65 -7.98 -4.46
C LEU A 244 -10.07 -9.38 -4.73
N GLY A 245 -10.39 -10.39 -3.92
CA GLY A 245 -9.92 -11.77 -4.10
C GLY A 245 -8.63 -12.10 -3.34
N LEU A 246 -8.30 -11.35 -2.29
CA LEU A 246 -7.27 -11.75 -1.33
C LEU A 246 -7.89 -12.63 -0.23
N ARG A 247 -7.10 -13.57 0.30
CA ARG A 247 -7.44 -14.37 1.50
C ARG A 247 -6.65 -13.90 2.72
N HIS A 248 -6.99 -14.44 3.88
CA HIS A 248 -6.20 -14.25 5.10
C HIS A 248 -4.76 -14.76 4.97
N VAL A 249 -3.84 -14.05 5.62
CA VAL A 249 -2.41 -14.37 5.65
C VAL A 249 -1.89 -14.51 7.09
N GLU A 250 -1.41 -15.70 7.43
CA GLU A 250 -0.61 -15.99 8.62
C GLU A 250 0.89 -15.67 8.34
N PRO A 251 1.76 -15.44 9.33
CA PRO A 251 1.48 -15.47 10.77
C PRO A 251 0.90 -14.14 11.26
N VAL A 252 -0.07 -14.19 12.15
CA VAL A 252 -0.63 -13.01 12.82
C VAL A 252 0.43 -12.38 13.73
N ASN A 253 1.18 -11.42 13.20
CA ASN A 253 2.28 -10.72 13.86
C ASN A 253 2.17 -9.19 13.73
N ARG A 254 1.08 -8.70 13.11
CA ARG A 254 0.67 -7.32 12.84
C ARG A 254 1.60 -6.59 11.86
N THR A 255 1.89 -7.22 10.72
CA THR A 255 2.71 -6.68 9.61
C THR A 255 1.97 -6.53 8.26
N LYS A 256 0.81 -7.18 8.07
CA LYS A 256 0.01 -7.13 6.82
C LYS A 256 -1.44 -6.79 7.14
N LEU A 257 -2.14 -6.14 6.22
CA LEU A 257 -3.54 -5.75 6.46
C LEU A 257 -4.47 -6.96 6.50
N LEU A 258 -4.25 -7.96 5.65
CA LEU A 258 -5.05 -9.19 5.52
C LEU A 258 -4.72 -10.27 6.58
N GLU A 259 -4.11 -9.89 7.71
CA GLU A 259 -4.05 -10.78 8.88
C GLU A 259 -5.43 -10.82 9.59
N PRO A 260 -5.95 -12.00 10.01
CA PRO A 260 -7.31 -12.20 10.56
C PRO A 260 -7.64 -11.51 11.92
N PHE A 261 -6.82 -10.56 12.36
CA PHE A 261 -7.03 -9.80 13.61
C PHE A 261 -6.83 -8.31 13.38
N ILE A 262 -7.82 -7.52 13.80
CA ILE A 262 -7.83 -6.07 13.58
C ILE A 262 -6.59 -5.37 14.15
N THR A 263 -5.76 -4.85 13.25
CA THR A 263 -4.54 -4.12 13.60
C THR A 263 -4.79 -2.63 13.83
N SER A 264 -4.05 -2.09 14.80
CA SER A 264 -3.96 -0.66 15.09
C SER A 264 -2.50 -0.19 15.15
N GLN A 265 -1.61 -0.86 14.39
CA GLN A 265 -0.18 -0.51 14.33
C GLN A 265 0.13 0.41 13.13
N PHE A 266 -0.51 0.15 11.98
CA PHE A 266 -0.43 0.94 10.75
C PHE A 266 -1.84 1.25 10.21
N GLU A 267 -1.93 1.94 9.06
CA GLU A 267 -3.19 2.26 8.37
C GLU A 267 -3.17 1.87 6.89
N GLY A 268 -4.07 0.96 6.48
CA GLY A 268 -4.26 0.53 5.09
C GLY A 268 -3.31 -0.56 4.59
N PRO A 269 -3.35 -0.89 3.28
CA PRO A 269 -2.58 -1.98 2.68
C PRO A 269 -1.06 -1.82 2.86
N GLN A 270 -0.38 -2.90 3.22
CA GLN A 270 1.08 -3.00 3.36
C GLN A 270 1.66 -3.74 2.14
N ILE A 271 2.98 -3.97 2.07
CA ILE A 271 3.62 -4.46 0.82
C ILE A 271 3.04 -5.80 0.31
N ASP A 272 2.76 -6.77 1.20
CA ASP A 272 2.16 -8.06 0.83
C ASP A 272 0.78 -7.86 0.17
N ASP A 273 -0.08 -7.05 0.82
CA ASP A 273 -1.42 -6.72 0.33
C ASP A 273 -1.36 -5.97 -1.02
N ILE A 274 -0.41 -5.03 -1.18
CA ILE A 274 -0.21 -4.28 -2.43
C ILE A 274 0.26 -5.20 -3.56
N GLN A 275 1.25 -6.06 -3.30
CA GLN A 275 1.78 -6.99 -4.30
C GLN A 275 0.73 -8.05 -4.70
N ALA A 276 -0.15 -8.43 -3.77
CA ALA A 276 -1.32 -9.28 -4.04
C ALA A 276 -2.37 -8.59 -4.93
N ILE A 277 -2.73 -7.34 -4.63
CA ILE A 277 -3.67 -6.55 -5.45
C ILE A 277 -3.09 -6.28 -6.84
N HIS A 278 -1.80 -5.93 -6.94
CA HIS A 278 -1.09 -5.79 -8.22
C HIS A 278 -1.15 -7.09 -9.02
N ARG A 279 -0.95 -8.26 -8.39
CA ARG A 279 -1.05 -9.56 -9.08
C ARG A 279 -2.44 -9.87 -9.63
N HIS A 280 -3.50 -9.20 -9.19
CA HIS A 280 -4.82 -9.36 -9.79
C HIS A 280 -5.20 -8.26 -10.79
N TYR A 281 -4.79 -7.01 -10.56
CA TYR A 281 -5.35 -5.84 -11.24
C TYR A 281 -4.32 -4.83 -11.78
N GLY A 282 -3.03 -5.15 -11.72
CA GLY A 282 -1.93 -4.26 -12.10
C GLY A 282 -1.72 -3.12 -11.10
N ASP A 283 -0.72 -2.29 -11.38
CA ASP A 283 -0.41 -1.11 -10.55
C ASP A 283 -1.20 0.14 -10.97
N PHE A 284 -0.89 1.28 -10.32
CA PHE A 284 -1.55 2.55 -10.57
C PHE A 284 -1.58 2.99 -12.05
N PHE A 285 -0.53 2.70 -12.81
CA PHE A 285 -0.36 3.17 -14.18
C PHE A 285 -1.14 2.36 -15.22
N GLU A 286 -1.62 1.15 -14.90
CA GLU A 286 -2.43 0.39 -15.85
C GLU A 286 -3.80 1.06 -16.16
N LYS A 287 -4.36 1.81 -15.19
CA LYS A 287 -5.53 2.68 -15.41
C LYS A 287 -5.28 3.81 -16.43
N SER A 288 -4.03 4.12 -16.73
CA SER A 288 -3.68 5.19 -17.67
C SER A 288 -4.21 4.91 -19.08
N ASN A 289 -4.21 5.96 -19.91
CA ASN A 289 -4.64 5.90 -21.32
C ASN A 289 -6.07 5.36 -21.55
N GLY A 290 -6.89 5.27 -20.50
CA GLY A 290 -8.26 4.74 -20.53
C GLY A 290 -8.38 3.26 -20.16
N GLY A 291 -7.55 2.76 -19.24
CA GLY A 291 -7.47 1.33 -18.92
C GLY A 291 -6.75 0.53 -20.01
N ALA A 292 -5.75 1.15 -20.65
CA ALA A 292 -4.91 0.55 -21.69
C ALA A 292 -3.42 0.62 -21.33
N GLY A 293 -3.14 0.98 -20.07
CA GLY A 293 -1.83 1.00 -19.48
C GLY A 293 -0.77 1.81 -20.17
N ASN A 294 0.46 1.59 -19.72
CA ASN A 294 1.69 2.02 -20.38
C ASN A 294 2.38 0.86 -21.13
N ASN A 295 1.63 -0.22 -21.38
CA ASN A 295 2.01 -1.45 -22.09
C ASN A 295 2.52 -1.29 -23.56
N VAL A 296 2.61 -0.06 -24.08
CA VAL A 296 3.24 0.28 -25.37
C VAL A 296 3.96 1.64 -25.30
N PHE A 297 5.03 1.82 -26.09
CA PHE A 297 5.82 3.07 -26.10
C PHE A 297 5.00 4.35 -26.39
N GLY A 298 3.88 4.24 -27.12
CA GLY A 298 2.99 5.36 -27.42
C GLY A 298 2.15 5.82 -26.22
N ASN A 299 2.05 4.99 -25.19
CA ASN A 299 1.30 5.18 -23.96
C ASN A 299 2.21 5.44 -22.73
N SER A 300 3.53 5.41 -22.91
CA SER A 300 4.54 5.31 -21.84
C SER A 300 4.40 6.34 -20.72
N THR A 301 4.52 5.90 -19.47
CA THR A 301 4.47 6.78 -18.28
C THR A 301 5.62 7.79 -18.30
N PRO A 302 5.37 9.11 -18.23
CA PRO A 302 6.40 10.13 -18.41
C PRO A 302 7.07 10.53 -17.10
N LEU A 303 8.31 10.08 -16.90
CA LEU A 303 9.19 10.47 -15.77
C LEU A 303 9.61 11.96 -15.84
N GLY A 304 9.47 12.60 -16.99
CA GLY A 304 9.74 14.02 -17.17
C GLY A 304 11.15 14.33 -17.67
N VAL A 305 11.83 15.32 -17.07
CA VAL A 305 13.12 15.86 -17.56
C VAL A 305 14.26 15.51 -16.62
N VAL A 306 15.17 14.64 -17.06
CA VAL A 306 16.38 14.31 -16.30
C VAL A 306 17.41 15.42 -16.50
N SER A 307 17.68 16.18 -15.44
CA SER A 307 18.65 17.28 -15.50
C SER A 307 20.08 16.76 -15.38
N ILE A 308 21.03 17.45 -16.01
CA ILE A 308 22.44 17.06 -15.97
C ILE A 308 22.99 17.20 -14.54
N GLY A 309 23.44 16.08 -13.97
CA GLY A 309 23.87 15.95 -12.58
C GLY A 309 22.74 15.54 -11.61
N SER A 310 21.64 14.97 -12.10
CA SER A 310 20.51 14.49 -11.28
C SER A 310 19.99 13.13 -11.76
N THR A 311 19.32 12.44 -10.83
CA THR A 311 18.51 11.25 -11.08
C THR A 311 17.04 11.65 -11.13
N VAL A 312 16.24 10.93 -11.93
CA VAL A 312 14.79 10.83 -11.77
C VAL A 312 14.47 9.36 -11.50
N SER A 313 13.58 9.12 -10.54
CA SER A 313 13.25 7.77 -10.04
C SER A 313 11.73 7.55 -10.08
N ILE A 314 11.32 6.28 -10.08
CA ILE A 314 9.95 5.81 -9.94
C ILE A 314 9.98 4.43 -9.27
N GLY A 315 8.94 4.06 -8.53
CA GLY A 315 8.92 2.88 -7.66
C GLY A 315 9.70 3.04 -6.36
N THR A 316 9.92 4.27 -5.87
CA THR A 316 10.81 4.49 -4.71
C THR A 316 10.25 3.96 -3.40
N ASP A 317 8.93 3.96 -3.25
CA ASP A 317 8.28 3.65 -1.97
C ASP A 317 8.27 2.12 -1.72
N ALA A 318 8.37 1.32 -2.79
CA ALA A 318 8.63 -0.13 -2.70
C ALA A 318 10.03 -0.48 -2.16
N ASN A 319 10.92 0.51 -1.96
CA ASN A 319 12.36 0.30 -1.76
C ASN A 319 12.96 1.14 -0.62
N ASP A 320 12.32 1.19 0.56
CA ASP A 320 12.92 1.78 1.77
C ASP A 320 14.05 0.90 2.36
N ALA A 321 15.14 0.81 1.59
CA ALA A 321 16.37 0.09 1.86
C ALA A 321 16.23 -1.39 2.29
N GLY A 322 15.08 -2.01 2.02
CA GLY A 322 14.73 -3.35 2.49
C GLY A 322 14.54 -3.43 4.02
N THR A 323 14.12 -2.34 4.67
CA THR A 323 14.08 -2.25 6.15
C THR A 323 12.68 -2.38 6.77
N ALA A 324 11.61 -2.20 5.98
CA ALA A 324 10.22 -2.31 6.44
C ALA A 324 9.34 -3.04 5.41
N ILE A 325 8.26 -3.66 5.93
CA ILE A 325 7.05 -4.07 5.19
C ILE A 325 5.96 -2.98 5.36
N GLU A 326 6.15 -2.10 6.35
CA GLU A 326 5.22 -1.04 6.72
C GLU A 326 5.11 0.00 5.60
N VAL A 327 3.88 0.35 5.23
CA VAL A 327 3.57 1.36 4.21
C VAL A 327 2.80 2.50 4.86
N PHE A 328 3.34 3.71 4.76
CA PHE A 328 2.76 4.91 5.32
C PHE A 328 1.68 5.51 4.39
N VAL A 329 0.69 6.18 4.98
CA VAL A 329 -0.40 6.88 4.27
C VAL A 329 0.05 8.04 3.36
N SER A 330 1.35 8.34 3.32
CA SER A 330 1.98 9.32 2.42
C SER A 330 2.66 8.70 1.20
N GLU A 331 2.79 7.38 1.16
CA GLU A 331 3.53 6.63 0.13
C GLU A 331 2.56 6.08 -0.92
N SER A 332 2.93 6.16 -2.19
CA SER A 332 2.12 5.72 -3.33
C SER A 332 2.94 5.41 -4.60
N ASP A 333 4.25 5.59 -4.59
CA ASP A 333 5.14 5.25 -5.71
C ASP A 333 5.49 3.74 -5.71
N PHE A 334 4.47 2.92 -5.95
CA PHE A 334 4.56 1.46 -6.12
C PHE A 334 4.24 1.10 -7.57
N ILE A 335 5.24 0.59 -8.29
CA ILE A 335 5.15 0.16 -9.70
C ILE A 335 5.64 -1.29 -9.81
N SER A 336 5.01 -2.08 -10.68
CA SER A 336 5.25 -3.52 -10.77
C SER A 336 5.09 -4.03 -12.20
N ILE A 337 5.85 -5.07 -12.54
CA ILE A 337 5.41 -6.01 -13.58
C ILE A 337 4.48 -7.03 -12.93
N ASP A 338 3.27 -7.22 -13.44
CA ASP A 338 2.29 -8.11 -12.83
C ASP A 338 2.53 -9.61 -13.16
N ASP A 339 2.89 -9.93 -14.42
CA ASP A 339 3.47 -11.22 -14.83
C ASP A 339 4.34 -11.18 -16.10
N ASN A 340 4.63 -12.33 -16.72
CA ASN A 340 5.49 -12.43 -17.90
C ASN A 340 4.80 -12.14 -19.25
N SER A 341 3.56 -11.66 -19.22
CA SER A 341 2.87 -11.07 -20.37
C SER A 341 2.90 -9.52 -20.36
N ASP A 342 3.16 -8.92 -19.20
CA ASP A 342 3.13 -7.47 -18.94
C ASP A 342 4.46 -6.74 -19.29
N ILE A 343 4.34 -5.48 -19.71
CA ILE A 343 5.36 -4.71 -20.46
C ILE A 343 5.31 -3.19 -20.17
N ASP A 344 5.79 -2.75 -19.02
CA ASP A 344 6.01 -1.32 -18.76
C ASP A 344 6.84 -0.62 -19.85
N TYR A 345 6.32 0.47 -20.42
CA TYR A 345 7.14 1.52 -21.03
C TYR A 345 7.13 2.78 -20.16
N LEU A 346 8.32 3.31 -19.88
CA LEU A 346 8.54 4.57 -19.16
C LEU A 346 9.33 5.52 -20.07
N SER A 347 9.06 6.84 -20.02
CA SER A 347 9.74 7.81 -20.89
C SER A 347 10.40 8.95 -20.13
N PHE A 348 11.59 9.36 -20.57
CA PHE A 348 12.40 10.40 -19.94
C PHE A 348 13.04 11.33 -20.98
N THR A 349 13.19 12.61 -20.66
CA THR A 349 13.64 13.65 -21.59
C THR A 349 14.96 14.28 -21.16
N LEU A 350 15.92 14.30 -22.08
CA LEU A 350 17.24 14.92 -21.90
C LEU A 350 17.25 16.33 -22.52
N PRO A 351 17.56 17.40 -21.75
CA PRO A 351 17.58 18.77 -22.25
C PRO A 351 18.84 19.11 -23.06
N ALA A 352 19.87 18.26 -22.99
CA ALA A 352 21.15 18.38 -23.66
C ALA A 352 21.70 16.97 -23.98
N ALA A 353 22.82 16.87 -24.70
CA ALA A 353 23.53 15.59 -24.81
C ALA A 353 24.12 15.20 -23.44
N ALA A 354 23.96 13.93 -23.06
CA ALA A 354 24.30 13.40 -21.74
C ALA A 354 25.00 12.05 -21.85
N ILE A 355 25.72 11.67 -20.79
CA ILE A 355 26.01 10.27 -20.49
C ILE A 355 24.92 9.81 -19.52
N VAL A 356 24.20 8.76 -19.88
CA VAL A 356 23.04 8.26 -19.14
C VAL A 356 23.33 6.87 -18.58
N ASP A 357 22.92 6.68 -17.34
CA ASP A 357 22.92 5.41 -16.62
C ASP A 357 21.48 5.11 -16.16
N LEU A 358 20.98 3.90 -16.43
CA LEU A 358 19.71 3.38 -15.88
C LEU A 358 20.01 2.22 -14.94
N THR A 359 19.32 2.17 -13.81
CA THR A 359 19.35 1.05 -12.85
C THR A 359 17.92 0.62 -12.54
N LEU A 360 17.58 -0.63 -12.86
CA LEU A 360 16.31 -1.26 -12.53
C LEU A 360 16.54 -2.22 -11.35
N THR A 361 15.92 -1.95 -10.21
CA THR A 361 16.12 -2.71 -8.96
C THR A 361 14.81 -3.41 -8.59
N PRO A 362 14.76 -4.75 -8.50
CA PRO A 362 13.64 -5.45 -7.88
C PRO A 362 13.40 -4.96 -6.44
N ALA A 363 12.14 -4.74 -6.07
CA ALA A 363 11.73 -4.05 -4.85
C ALA A 363 10.64 -4.84 -4.10
N GLY A 364 10.16 -4.29 -2.97
CA GLY A 364 9.15 -4.91 -2.10
C GLY A 364 9.60 -5.15 -0.65
N GLY A 365 10.66 -4.50 -0.16
CA GLY A 365 11.07 -4.60 1.24
C GLY A 365 11.87 -5.88 1.60
N PRO A 366 11.89 -6.31 2.87
CA PRO A 366 12.64 -7.47 3.34
C PRO A 366 11.94 -8.81 3.05
N ILE A 367 12.69 -9.91 3.20
CA ILE A 367 12.11 -11.27 3.30
C ILE A 367 11.24 -11.36 4.55
N TYR A 368 10.02 -11.87 4.43
CA TYR A 368 9.08 -12.06 5.54
C TYR A 368 8.35 -13.40 5.47
N GLU A 369 7.81 -13.86 6.61
CA GLU A 369 6.98 -15.07 6.65
C GLU A 369 5.55 -14.75 6.16
N GLN A 370 5.02 -15.60 5.29
CA GLN A 370 3.59 -15.67 4.95
C GLN A 370 3.10 -17.12 4.82
N GLY A 371 1.80 -17.35 4.92
CA GLY A 371 1.15 -18.64 4.68
C GLY A 371 -0.37 -18.52 4.77
N ALA A 372 -1.07 -19.57 4.33
CA ALA A 372 -2.53 -19.61 4.38
C ALA A 372 -3.03 -19.85 5.81
N ASP A 373 -4.01 -19.05 6.24
CA ASP A 373 -4.85 -19.42 7.38
C ASP A 373 -5.63 -20.70 7.05
N ASN A 374 -5.52 -21.71 7.91
CA ASN A 374 -6.35 -22.91 7.87
C ASN A 374 -6.86 -23.31 9.26
N THR A 375 -6.77 -22.39 10.24
CA THR A 375 -7.14 -22.64 11.64
C THR A 375 -7.91 -21.49 12.32
N ASN A 376 -8.42 -20.51 11.58
CA ASN A 376 -9.02 -19.27 12.10
C ASN A 376 -7.98 -18.49 12.94
N GLY A 377 -6.92 -18.07 12.27
CA GLY A 377 -5.87 -17.20 12.79
C GLY A 377 -5.21 -17.72 14.07
N SER A 378 -5.13 -19.04 14.24
CA SER A 378 -4.69 -19.63 15.50
C SER A 378 -3.19 -19.45 15.78
N ASN A 379 -2.44 -18.86 14.84
CA ASN A 379 -1.01 -18.59 14.90
C ASN A 379 -0.15 -19.88 14.97
N ASN A 380 -0.72 -21.01 14.53
CA ASN A 380 -0.07 -22.32 14.50
C ASN A 380 0.23 -22.81 13.07
N ASP A 381 -0.10 -22.00 12.07
CA ASP A 381 -0.16 -22.42 10.67
C ASP A 381 1.18 -22.41 9.93
N PRO A 382 1.34 -23.26 8.90
CA PRO A 382 2.63 -23.50 8.25
C PRO A 382 3.02 -22.36 7.32
N THR A 383 3.71 -21.37 7.87
CA THR A 383 4.31 -20.26 7.12
C THR A 383 5.59 -20.66 6.40
N ALA A 384 5.96 -19.86 5.40
CA ALA A 384 7.23 -19.92 4.71
C ALA A 384 7.80 -18.51 4.44
N PRO A 385 9.13 -18.36 4.38
CA PRO A 385 9.76 -17.08 4.02
C PRO A 385 9.56 -16.79 2.54
N PHE A 386 8.89 -15.68 2.26
CA PHE A 386 8.69 -15.07 0.94
C PHE A 386 9.69 -13.94 0.73
N ASP A 387 10.31 -13.91 -0.44
CA ASP A 387 11.23 -12.85 -0.86
C ASP A 387 10.55 -11.96 -1.91
N PRO A 388 9.94 -10.83 -1.53
CA PRO A 388 9.19 -9.97 -2.45
C PRO A 388 10.07 -9.38 -3.56
N THR A 389 11.38 -9.28 -3.34
CA THR A 389 12.36 -8.78 -4.32
C THR A 389 12.77 -9.83 -5.36
N ALA A 390 12.41 -11.10 -5.16
CA ALA A 390 12.89 -12.24 -5.96
C ALA A 390 11.75 -13.08 -6.57
N GLN A 391 10.70 -12.42 -7.09
CA GLN A 391 9.54 -13.04 -7.72
C GLN A 391 9.65 -13.19 -9.25
N SER A 392 10.19 -12.19 -9.95
CA SER A 392 10.36 -12.24 -11.41
C SER A 392 11.69 -11.67 -11.87
N ASP A 393 12.47 -12.46 -12.63
CA ASP A 393 13.72 -12.03 -13.25
C ASP A 393 13.41 -10.97 -14.33
N LEU A 394 13.88 -9.74 -14.12
CA LEU A 394 13.52 -8.56 -14.92
C LEU A 394 14.49 -8.31 -16.07
N THR A 395 13.96 -7.98 -17.24
CA THR A 395 14.73 -7.43 -18.37
C THR A 395 14.56 -5.91 -18.45
N LEU A 396 15.67 -5.16 -18.51
CA LEU A 396 15.66 -3.73 -18.81
C LEU A 396 16.06 -3.47 -20.27
N SER A 397 15.34 -2.59 -20.98
CA SER A 397 15.69 -2.14 -22.33
C SER A 397 15.59 -0.62 -22.49
N LEU A 398 16.46 -0.04 -23.31
CA LEU A 398 16.51 1.38 -23.63
C LEU A 398 16.30 1.57 -25.14
N PHE A 399 15.28 2.34 -25.51
CA PHE A 399 14.90 2.64 -26.89
C PHE A 399 15.20 4.10 -27.26
N ASP A 400 15.41 4.32 -28.56
CA ASP A 400 15.69 5.62 -29.17
C ASP A 400 14.48 6.58 -29.16
N THR A 401 14.69 7.79 -29.71
CA THR A 401 13.67 8.85 -29.74
C THR A 401 12.47 8.57 -30.65
N THR A 402 12.40 7.37 -31.26
CA THR A 402 11.20 6.89 -31.98
C THR A 402 10.39 5.88 -31.18
N GLY A 403 10.92 5.37 -30.06
CA GLY A 403 10.35 4.27 -29.27
C GLY A 403 10.44 2.89 -29.95
N ILE A 404 11.02 2.81 -31.16
CA ILE A 404 11.09 1.59 -31.97
C ILE A 404 12.53 1.07 -32.09
N GLY A 405 13.52 1.97 -32.14
CA GLY A 405 14.93 1.59 -32.24
C GLY A 405 15.49 1.18 -30.88
N ASN A 406 15.51 -0.11 -30.57
CA ASN A 406 16.20 -0.61 -29.37
C ASN A 406 17.71 -0.26 -29.45
N LEU A 407 18.23 0.41 -28.43
CA LEU A 407 19.63 0.79 -28.30
C LEU A 407 20.42 -0.25 -27.49
N VAL A 408 19.86 -0.69 -26.36
CA VAL A 408 20.46 -1.64 -25.41
C VAL A 408 19.36 -2.44 -24.72
N THR A 409 19.56 -3.74 -24.56
CA THR A 409 18.81 -4.60 -23.62
C THR A 409 19.80 -5.28 -22.70
N VAL A 410 19.46 -5.39 -21.42
CA VAL A 410 20.20 -6.15 -20.40
C VAL A 410 19.24 -7.09 -19.66
N ASN A 411 19.73 -8.31 -19.43
CA ASN A 411 19.18 -9.37 -18.59
C ASN A 411 20.39 -10.24 -18.19
N ASP A 412 21.42 -9.57 -17.64
CA ASP A 412 22.74 -10.15 -17.31
C ASP A 412 22.87 -10.46 -15.80
N ALA A 413 21.95 -9.95 -14.99
CA ALA A 413 21.79 -10.26 -13.57
C ALA A 413 21.04 -11.59 -13.38
N ALA A 414 20.57 -11.83 -12.17
CA ALA A 414 19.66 -12.93 -11.85
C ALA A 414 18.61 -12.43 -10.85
N LEU A 415 17.46 -13.12 -10.82
CA LEU A 415 16.35 -12.96 -9.87
C LEU A 415 16.78 -12.38 -8.51
N GLY A 416 16.18 -11.25 -8.11
CA GLY A 416 16.55 -10.50 -6.91
C GLY A 416 17.78 -9.58 -7.03
N SER A 417 18.32 -9.39 -8.24
CA SER A 417 19.45 -8.47 -8.49
C SER A 417 19.09 -7.39 -9.51
N ALA A 418 19.71 -6.21 -9.37
CA ALA A 418 19.43 -5.07 -10.24
C ALA A 418 20.06 -5.19 -11.64
N GLU A 419 19.29 -4.83 -12.67
CA GLU A 419 19.74 -4.66 -14.04
C GLU A 419 20.28 -3.25 -14.29
N VAL A 420 21.38 -3.12 -15.04
CA VAL A 420 22.08 -1.84 -15.19
C VAL A 420 22.53 -1.57 -16.63
N ILE A 421 22.02 -0.49 -17.22
CA ILE A 421 22.49 0.06 -18.50
C ILE A 421 23.34 1.30 -18.21
N SER A 422 24.66 1.18 -18.29
CA SER A 422 25.58 2.30 -17.99
C SER A 422 26.18 2.98 -19.24
N ASN A 423 26.68 4.20 -19.05
CA ASN A 423 27.54 4.98 -19.96
C ASN A 423 26.96 5.28 -21.35
N GLN A 424 25.64 5.39 -21.49
CA GLN A 424 24.99 5.63 -22.78
C GLN A 424 25.11 7.10 -23.20
N ILE A 425 25.86 7.38 -24.27
CA ILE A 425 26.02 8.73 -24.80
C ILE A 425 24.80 9.07 -25.67
N LEU A 426 23.82 9.75 -25.08
CA LEU A 426 22.56 10.12 -25.73
C LEU A 426 22.55 11.61 -26.12
N ALA A 427 21.82 11.94 -27.18
CA ALA A 427 21.58 13.32 -27.61
C ALA A 427 20.40 13.93 -26.83
N ALA A 428 20.15 15.23 -26.98
CA ALA A 428 18.93 15.83 -26.44
C ALA A 428 17.69 15.25 -27.13
N GLY A 429 16.67 14.87 -26.36
CA GLY A 429 15.47 14.19 -26.84
C GLY A 429 14.76 13.39 -25.75
N THR A 430 13.59 12.84 -26.08
CA THR A 430 12.85 11.90 -25.22
C THR A 430 13.19 10.47 -25.61
N TYR A 431 13.56 9.66 -24.64
CA TYR A 431 13.92 8.24 -24.78
C TYR A 431 12.98 7.39 -23.92
N TYR A 432 12.94 6.09 -24.19
CA TYR A 432 12.02 5.17 -23.52
C TYR A 432 12.80 4.04 -22.85
N ALA A 433 12.58 3.82 -21.56
CA ALA A 433 12.88 2.56 -20.91
C ALA A 433 11.72 1.59 -21.14
N ARG A 434 12.01 0.29 -21.15
CA ARG A 434 11.01 -0.78 -21.12
C ARG A 434 11.44 -1.85 -20.12
N ILE A 435 10.51 -2.27 -19.28
CA ILE A 435 10.68 -3.36 -18.32
C ILE A 435 9.78 -4.53 -18.75
N THR A 436 10.21 -5.76 -18.49
CA THR A 436 9.41 -6.99 -18.67
C THR A 436 9.92 -8.07 -17.70
N GLY A 437 9.01 -8.85 -17.10
CA GLY A 437 9.36 -10.00 -16.26
C GLY A 437 9.44 -11.32 -17.05
N GLN A 438 10.20 -12.29 -16.55
CA GLN A 438 10.26 -13.65 -17.13
C GLN A 438 9.27 -14.64 -16.49
N HIS A 439 8.85 -14.40 -15.25
CA HIS A 439 8.08 -15.36 -14.43
C HIS A 439 6.62 -14.93 -14.28
N ASN A 440 5.73 -15.90 -14.11
CA ASN A 440 4.30 -15.67 -13.92
C ASN A 440 4.00 -15.27 -12.45
N ALA A 441 4.59 -14.16 -12.00
CA ALA A 441 4.52 -13.66 -10.65
C ALA A 441 4.84 -12.16 -10.63
N THR A 442 4.20 -11.41 -9.74
CA THR A 442 4.33 -9.95 -9.68
C THR A 442 5.64 -9.53 -9.03
N GLN A 443 6.33 -8.60 -9.68
CA GLN A 443 7.57 -8.03 -9.19
C GLN A 443 7.46 -6.51 -9.13
N LEU A 444 7.30 -5.98 -7.91
CA LEU A 444 7.55 -4.58 -7.60
C LEU A 444 9.00 -4.21 -7.98
N TYR A 445 9.23 -3.00 -8.47
CA TYR A 445 10.57 -2.53 -8.82
C TYR A 445 10.75 -1.01 -8.64
N GLN A 446 12.00 -0.56 -8.57
CA GLN A 446 12.40 0.85 -8.72
C GLN A 446 13.21 1.01 -10.02
N LEU A 447 12.92 2.03 -10.83
CA LEU A 447 13.80 2.48 -11.92
C LEU A 447 14.42 3.84 -11.59
N ASP A 448 15.75 3.89 -11.57
CA ASP A 448 16.54 5.13 -11.55
C ASP A 448 17.04 5.47 -12.95
N VAL A 449 16.89 6.74 -13.36
CA VAL A 449 17.48 7.30 -14.58
C VAL A 449 18.38 8.48 -14.23
N PHE A 450 19.70 8.26 -14.29
CA PHE A 450 20.70 9.29 -14.00
C PHE A 450 21.30 9.87 -15.29
N ALA A 451 21.47 11.20 -15.34
CA ALA A 451 22.13 11.88 -16.46
C ALA A 451 23.33 12.70 -15.99
N SER A 452 24.48 12.51 -16.62
CA SER A 452 25.72 13.27 -16.36
C SER A 452 26.25 13.95 -17.63
N ALA A 453 27.16 14.92 -17.45
CA ALA A 453 27.65 15.75 -18.55
C ALA A 453 28.62 14.97 -19.45
N VAL A 454 28.41 15.01 -20.78
CA VAL A 454 29.42 14.54 -21.75
C VAL A 454 30.69 15.39 -21.60
N PRO A 455 31.88 14.80 -21.36
CA PRO A 455 33.11 15.56 -21.21
C PRO A 455 33.48 16.32 -22.48
N GLU A 456 33.60 17.65 -22.37
CA GLU A 456 34.03 18.51 -23.48
C GLU A 456 35.38 18.04 -24.06
N PRO A 457 35.60 18.11 -25.39
CA PRO A 457 36.83 17.63 -26.03
C PRO A 457 38.11 18.29 -25.48
N THR A 458 37.99 19.50 -24.96
CA THR A 458 39.08 20.25 -24.32
C THR A 458 39.48 19.66 -22.97
N THR A 459 38.53 19.21 -22.14
CA THR A 459 38.80 18.53 -20.86
C THR A 459 39.54 17.21 -21.06
N LEU A 460 39.14 16.41 -22.05
CA LEU A 460 39.86 15.21 -22.46
C LEU A 460 41.30 15.52 -22.89
N LEU A 461 41.51 16.58 -23.67
CA LEU A 461 42.83 17.01 -24.12
C LEU A 461 43.72 17.46 -22.93
N PHE A 462 43.18 18.22 -21.97
CA PHE A 462 43.92 18.64 -20.78
C PHE A 462 44.25 17.45 -19.85
N ALA A 463 43.36 16.47 -19.71
CA ALA A 463 43.63 15.24 -18.94
C ALA A 463 44.80 14.44 -19.56
N LEU A 464 44.82 14.25 -20.87
CA LEU A 464 45.96 13.63 -21.58
C LEU A 464 47.25 14.44 -21.42
N MET A 465 47.20 15.76 -21.57
CA MET A 465 48.38 16.62 -21.41
C MET A 465 48.95 16.60 -19.97
N GLY A 466 48.09 16.52 -18.95
CA GLY A 466 48.49 16.36 -17.55
C GLY A 466 49.22 15.04 -17.30
N LEU A 467 48.72 13.93 -17.84
CA LEU A 467 49.39 12.62 -17.77
C LEU A 467 50.74 12.61 -18.50
N VAL A 468 50.83 13.25 -19.67
CA VAL A 468 52.10 13.42 -20.40
C VAL A 468 53.10 14.23 -19.58
N ALA A 469 52.68 15.34 -18.95
CA ALA A 469 53.55 16.15 -18.10
C ALA A 469 54.04 15.40 -16.84
N ALA A 470 53.18 14.61 -16.19
CA ALA A 470 53.59 13.75 -15.08
C ALA A 470 54.61 12.68 -15.52
N SER A 471 54.45 12.13 -16.74
CA SER A 471 55.37 11.13 -17.30
C SER A 471 56.76 11.69 -17.66
N SER A 472 56.84 12.96 -18.09
CA SER A 472 58.11 13.60 -18.46
C SER A 472 58.92 14.02 -17.22
N ILE A 473 58.26 14.53 -16.17
CA ILE A 473 58.91 14.87 -14.89
C ILE A 473 59.60 13.63 -14.28
N ARG A 474 58.98 12.45 -14.36
CA ARG A 474 59.58 11.18 -13.90
C ARG A 474 60.79 10.68 -14.71
N ARG A 475 61.15 11.33 -15.83
CA ARG A 475 62.36 11.00 -16.63
C ARG A 475 63.58 11.90 -16.34
N HIS A 476 63.45 12.90 -15.46
CA HIS A 476 64.58 13.76 -15.04
C HIS A 476 65.03 13.51 -13.59
N THR A 477 64.64 12.39 -12.98
CA THR A 477 65.04 11.97 -11.63
C THR A 477 65.59 10.53 -11.61
N ARG A 478 66.64 10.30 -12.40
CA ARG A 478 67.57 9.16 -12.30
C ARG A 478 68.99 9.60 -12.69
#